data_AF-A0A966PU76-F1
#
_entry.id   AF-A0A966PU76-F1
#
_cell.length_a   1.000
_cell.length_b   1.000
_cell.length_c   1.000
_cell.angle_alpha   90.00
_cell.angle_beta   90.00
_cell.angle_gamma   90.00
#
_symmetry.space_group_name_H-M   'P 1'
#
loop_
_entity.id
_entity.type
_entity.pdbx_description
1 polymer ?
#
loop_
_entity_poly.entity_id
_entity_poly.type
_entity_poly.pdbx_seq_one_letter_code
_entity_poly.pdbx_strand_id
1 'polypeptide(L)'
;MLNLYDKLVMDSATINAEAKARRKYYKHIGELTQDRAKVAIIFRTVPGEAENCLVIGPKFLSDIHHNDFMKALESPEGQASFELGTYLARQKFSDGTDMLAMLHADNFIKKMKTKDVIVTYGPGDDGRVSLDKLNQMIADEKNISVSELAVKEDKSKEKKPNKKANAKETPKN
;
A
#
# COMPACT_ATOMS: atom_id res chain seq x y z
N MET A 1 -28.71 42.00 4.75
CA MET A 1 -29.04 40.62 4.30
C MET A 1 -27.92 40.14 3.41
N LEU A 2 -27.37 38.94 3.65
CA LEU A 2 -26.40 38.31 2.74
C LEU A 2 -27.06 38.06 1.39
N ASN A 3 -26.33 38.32 0.30
CA ASN A 3 -26.83 38.09 -1.04
C ASN A 3 -26.90 36.57 -1.33
N LEU A 4 -27.69 36.18 -2.34
CA LEU A 4 -27.94 34.77 -2.67
C LEU A 4 -26.65 34.02 -3.07
N TYR A 5 -25.69 34.73 -3.67
CA TYR A 5 -24.40 34.18 -4.07
C TYR A 5 -23.50 33.87 -2.86
N ASP A 6 -23.42 34.77 -1.89
CA ASP A 6 -22.67 34.60 -0.64
C ASP A 6 -23.23 33.43 0.18
N LYS A 7 -24.56 33.26 0.21
CA LYS A 7 -25.18 32.08 0.83
C LYS A 7 -24.79 30.78 0.12
N LEU A 8 -24.84 30.72 -1.21
CA LEU A 8 -24.45 29.53 -1.97
C LEU A 8 -22.96 29.18 -1.83
N VAL A 9 -22.09 30.20 -1.78
CA VAL A 9 -20.65 30.01 -1.55
C VAL A 9 -20.39 29.55 -0.11
N MET A 10 -21.10 30.10 0.88
CA MET A 10 -21.01 29.62 2.26
C MET A 10 -21.54 28.19 2.42
N ASP A 11 -22.66 27.85 1.76
CA ASP A 11 -23.22 26.50 1.80
C ASP A 11 -22.26 25.48 1.16
N SER A 12 -21.67 25.79 0.00
CA SER A 12 -20.68 24.91 -0.64
C SER A 12 -19.37 24.79 0.14
N ALA A 13 -18.86 25.88 0.72
CA ALA A 13 -17.69 25.85 1.60
C ALA A 13 -17.95 25.03 2.87
N THR A 14 -19.15 25.16 3.45
CA THR A 14 -19.58 24.41 4.64
C THR A 14 -19.72 22.92 4.31
N ILE A 15 -20.35 22.57 3.19
CA ILE A 15 -20.46 21.18 2.71
C ILE A 15 -19.07 20.56 2.48
N ASN A 16 -18.14 21.30 1.88
CA ASN A 16 -16.78 20.82 1.65
C ASN A 16 -15.99 20.66 2.97
N ALA A 17 -16.17 21.56 3.93
CA ALA A 17 -15.56 21.48 5.25
C ALA A 17 -16.10 20.28 6.05
N GLU A 18 -17.41 20.06 6.03
CA GLU A 18 -18.06 18.91 6.67
C GLU A 18 -17.63 17.58 6.03
N ALA A 19 -17.54 17.52 4.69
CA ALA A 19 -17.03 16.35 3.98
C ALA A 19 -15.56 16.06 4.32
N LYS A 20 -14.73 17.10 4.50
CA LYS A 20 -13.33 16.98 4.91
C LYS A 20 -13.21 16.50 6.36
N ALA A 21 -14.09 16.95 7.25
CA ALA A 21 -14.14 16.56 8.66
C ALA A 21 -14.61 15.11 8.86
N ARG A 22 -15.46 14.57 7.99
CA ARG A 22 -15.94 13.17 8.06
C ARG A 22 -15.07 12.17 7.31
N ARG A 23 -13.99 12.60 6.66
CA ARG A 23 -13.13 11.70 5.88
C ARG A 23 -12.30 10.82 6.81
N LYS A 24 -12.46 9.51 6.68
CA LYS A 24 -11.62 8.53 7.38
C LYS A 24 -10.26 8.44 6.70
N TYR A 25 -9.19 8.59 7.47
CA TYR A 25 -7.81 8.49 7.01
C TYR A 25 -7.28 7.09 7.30
N TYR A 26 -6.60 6.51 6.31
CA TYR A 26 -6.05 5.16 6.40
C TYR A 26 -4.54 5.23 6.23
N LYS A 27 -3.80 4.61 7.15
CA LYS A 27 -2.34 4.74 7.23
C LYS A 27 -1.60 4.17 6.03
N HIS A 28 -2.23 3.20 5.36
CA HIS A 28 -1.70 2.48 4.23
C HIS A 28 -2.24 2.98 2.89
N ILE A 29 -2.94 4.13 2.87
CA ILE A 29 -3.37 4.76 1.61
C ILE A 29 -2.50 5.99 1.36
N GLY A 30 -1.80 5.95 0.23
CA GLY A 30 -1.03 7.05 -0.30
C GLY A 30 -1.61 7.62 -1.58
N GLU A 31 -0.99 8.69 -2.03
CA GLU A 31 -1.25 9.39 -3.27
C GLU A 31 0.08 9.65 -3.97
N LEU A 32 0.16 9.35 -5.26
CA LEU A 32 1.36 9.64 -6.04
C LEU A 32 1.52 11.15 -6.25
N THR A 33 2.76 11.63 -6.18
CA THR A 33 3.09 13.05 -6.37
C THR A 33 2.78 13.55 -7.78
N GLN A 34 3.00 12.71 -8.79
CA GLN A 34 2.91 13.10 -10.20
C GLN A 34 1.47 13.29 -10.70
N ASP A 35 0.60 12.30 -10.48
CA ASP A 35 -0.73 12.24 -11.07
C ASP A 35 -1.85 12.22 -10.03
N ARG A 36 -1.51 12.35 -8.74
CA ARG A 36 -2.46 12.33 -7.62
C ARG A 36 -3.27 11.03 -7.59
N ALA A 37 -2.76 9.95 -8.19
CA ALA A 37 -3.42 8.65 -8.16
C ALA A 37 -3.31 8.02 -6.77
N LYS A 38 -4.44 7.51 -6.27
CA LYS A 38 -4.47 6.77 -5.01
C LYS A 38 -3.81 5.42 -5.15
N VAL A 39 -2.95 5.10 -4.20
CA VAL A 39 -2.23 3.83 -4.10
C VAL A 39 -2.32 3.29 -2.68
N ALA A 40 -2.30 1.97 -2.54
CA ALA A 40 -2.14 1.31 -1.26
C ALA A 40 -0.66 0.97 -1.04
N ILE A 41 -0.12 1.32 0.11
CA ILE A 41 1.26 1.05 0.50
C ILE A 41 1.30 -0.32 1.16
N ILE A 42 1.99 -1.27 0.52
CA ILE A 42 2.11 -2.64 1.00
C ILE A 42 3.32 -2.78 1.91
N PHE A 43 4.45 -2.21 1.48
CA PHE A 43 5.67 -2.10 2.26
C PHE A 43 6.24 -0.69 2.13
N ARG A 44 6.54 -0.04 3.25
CA ARG A 44 7.05 1.33 3.28
C ARG A 44 8.53 1.44 2.93
N THR A 45 9.28 0.36 3.14
CA THR A 45 10.69 0.25 2.78
C THR A 45 10.96 -1.14 2.20
N VAL A 46 11.95 -1.23 1.31
CA VAL A 46 12.42 -2.50 0.76
C VAL A 46 13.75 -2.87 1.44
N PRO A 47 13.98 -4.13 1.84
CA PRO A 47 15.24 -4.55 2.44
C PRO A 47 16.44 -4.22 1.55
N GLY A 48 17.40 -3.45 2.08
CA GLY A 48 18.57 -2.99 1.33
C GLY A 48 18.32 -1.79 0.39
N GLU A 49 17.07 -1.35 0.23
CA GLU A 49 16.66 -0.22 -0.60
C GLU A 49 15.70 0.70 0.19
N ALA A 50 16.21 1.41 1.21
CA ALA A 50 15.42 2.22 2.13
C ALA A 50 14.63 3.38 1.47
N GLU A 51 15.08 3.83 0.30
CA GLU A 51 14.43 4.89 -0.49
C GLU A 51 13.29 4.36 -1.38
N ASN A 52 13.05 3.05 -1.40
CA ASN A 52 12.02 2.43 -2.22
C ASN A 52 10.92 1.81 -1.35
N CYS A 53 9.70 1.84 -1.88
CA CYS A 53 8.51 1.26 -1.28
C CYS A 53 7.79 0.38 -2.31
N LEU A 54 6.89 -0.46 -1.82
CA LEU A 54 6.04 -1.31 -2.64
C LEU A 54 4.59 -0.88 -2.49
N VAL A 55 3.97 -0.56 -3.62
CA VAL A 55 2.59 -0.06 -3.67
C VAL A 55 1.75 -0.86 -4.65
N ILE A 56 0.43 -0.79 -4.47
CA ILE A 56 -0.56 -1.33 -5.41
C ILE A 56 -1.52 -0.20 -5.77
N GLY A 57 -1.98 -0.15 -7.02
CA GLY A 57 -3.12 0.68 -7.40
C GLY A 57 -4.39 -0.16 -7.41
N PRO A 58 -5.27 -0.09 -6.39
CA PRO A 58 -6.47 -0.95 -6.31
C PRO A 58 -7.38 -0.81 -7.54
N LYS A 59 -7.36 0.35 -8.20
CA LYS A 59 -8.12 0.64 -9.43
C LYS A 59 -7.84 -0.33 -10.59
N PHE A 60 -6.73 -1.05 -10.56
CA PHE A 60 -6.35 -2.00 -11.60
C PHE A 60 -6.81 -3.44 -11.30
N LEU A 61 -7.36 -3.68 -10.10
CA LEU A 61 -7.93 -4.97 -9.72
C LEU A 61 -9.33 -5.12 -10.33
N SER A 62 -9.79 -6.35 -10.47
CA SER A 62 -11.21 -6.63 -10.76
C SER A 62 -12.10 -6.06 -9.65
N ASP A 63 -13.37 -5.74 -9.92
CA ASP A 63 -14.27 -5.16 -8.91
C ASP A 63 -14.38 -6.02 -7.64
N ILE A 64 -14.38 -7.35 -7.81
CA ILE A 64 -14.44 -8.30 -6.69
C ILE A 64 -13.17 -8.20 -5.86
N HIS A 65 -12.00 -8.32 -6.49
CA HIS A 65 -10.71 -8.24 -5.81
C HIS A 65 -10.45 -6.85 -5.20
N HIS A 66 -10.88 -5.79 -5.89
CA HIS A 66 -10.83 -4.42 -5.37
C HIS A 66 -11.58 -4.34 -4.04
N ASN A 67 -12.83 -4.79 -4.00
CA ASN A 67 -13.66 -4.69 -2.80
C ASN A 67 -13.10 -5.52 -1.65
N ASP A 68 -12.62 -6.73 -1.92
CA ASP A 68 -12.01 -7.60 -0.92
C ASP A 68 -10.70 -7.02 -0.39
N PHE A 69 -9.85 -6.49 -1.29
CA PHE A 69 -8.61 -5.82 -0.91
C PHE A 69 -8.88 -4.59 -0.05
N MET A 70 -9.85 -3.75 -0.44
CA MET A 70 -10.21 -2.56 0.33
C MET A 70 -10.79 -2.94 1.70
N LYS A 71 -11.63 -3.96 1.80
CA LYS A 71 -12.10 -4.48 3.10
C LYS A 71 -10.94 -4.92 3.99
N ALA A 72 -9.98 -5.66 3.45
CA ALA A 72 -8.79 -6.08 4.18
C ALA A 72 -7.95 -4.88 4.62
N LEU A 73 -7.70 -3.92 3.74
CA LEU A 73 -6.94 -2.71 4.05
C LEU A 73 -7.63 -1.89 5.14
N GLU A 74 -8.94 -1.69 5.07
CA GLU A 74 -9.71 -0.84 5.98
C GLU A 74 -10.04 -1.50 7.32
N SER A 75 -9.79 -2.82 7.44
CA SER A 75 -9.99 -3.59 8.67
C SER A 75 -9.13 -3.07 9.83
N PRO A 76 -9.59 -3.24 11.08
CA PRO A 76 -8.79 -2.90 12.26
C PRO A 76 -7.40 -3.56 12.26
N GLU A 77 -7.30 -4.82 11.85
CA GLU A 77 -6.07 -5.60 11.78
C GLU A 77 -5.14 -5.08 10.68
N GLY A 78 -5.68 -4.79 9.50
CA GLY A 78 -4.96 -4.14 8.41
C GLY A 78 -4.42 -2.78 8.85
N GLN A 79 -5.24 -1.96 9.49
CA GLN A 79 -4.85 -0.67 10.06
C GLN A 79 -4.02 -0.76 11.34
N ALA A 80 -3.88 -1.92 11.98
CA ALA A 80 -2.96 -2.12 13.11
C ALA A 80 -1.58 -2.61 12.65
N SER A 81 -1.52 -3.38 11.56
CA SER A 81 -0.28 -3.96 11.02
C SER A 81 0.79 -2.92 10.69
N PHE A 82 2.05 -3.17 11.07
CA PHE A 82 3.15 -2.23 10.80
C PHE A 82 3.36 -2.07 9.28
N GLU A 83 3.50 -3.20 8.57
CA GLU A 83 3.48 -3.27 7.11
C GLU A 83 2.24 -4.03 6.66
N LEU A 84 1.44 -3.43 5.77
CA LEU A 84 0.20 -4.03 5.29
C LEU A 84 0.45 -5.40 4.64
N GLY A 85 1.56 -5.55 3.91
CA GLY A 85 1.95 -6.81 3.28
C GLY A 85 2.00 -7.99 4.25
N THR A 86 2.43 -7.78 5.50
CA THR A 86 2.49 -8.87 6.51
C THR A 86 1.10 -9.38 6.90
N TYR A 87 0.10 -8.50 6.88
CA TYR A 87 -1.29 -8.85 7.10
C TYR A 87 -1.87 -9.54 5.85
N LEU A 88 -1.68 -8.94 4.67
CA LEU A 88 -2.18 -9.47 3.39
C LEU A 88 -1.61 -10.84 3.04
N ALA A 89 -0.40 -11.16 3.50
CA ALA A 89 0.22 -12.48 3.33
C ALA A 89 -0.60 -13.63 3.94
N ARG A 90 -1.53 -13.32 4.85
CA ARG A 90 -2.41 -14.29 5.52
C ARG A 90 -3.86 -14.19 5.06
N GLN A 91 -4.18 -13.20 4.21
CA GLN A 91 -5.52 -12.96 3.72
C GLN A 91 -5.78 -13.72 2.43
N LYS A 92 -7.05 -14.00 2.18
CA LYS A 92 -7.54 -14.58 0.93
C LYS A 92 -8.59 -13.66 0.32
N PHE A 93 -8.66 -13.66 -1.00
CA PHE A 93 -9.81 -13.13 -1.71
C PHE A 93 -11.04 -14.03 -1.50
N SER A 94 -12.23 -13.53 -1.82
CA SER A 94 -13.49 -14.29 -1.71
C SER A 94 -13.51 -15.56 -2.58
N ASP A 95 -12.70 -15.61 -3.63
CA ASP A 95 -12.51 -16.80 -4.48
C ASP A 95 -11.56 -17.86 -3.87
N GLY A 96 -10.99 -17.58 -2.70
CA GLY A 96 -10.07 -18.47 -1.98
C GLY A 96 -8.60 -18.31 -2.34
N THR A 97 -8.26 -17.42 -3.28
CA THR A 97 -6.88 -17.15 -3.70
C THR A 97 -6.12 -16.37 -2.63
N ASP A 98 -4.86 -16.75 -2.37
CA ASP A 98 -3.99 -16.03 -1.43
C ASP A 98 -3.71 -14.61 -1.93
N MET A 99 -4.04 -13.62 -1.10
CA MET A 99 -4.16 -12.23 -1.54
C MET A 99 -2.82 -11.64 -1.97
N LEU A 100 -1.82 -11.63 -1.07
CA LEU A 100 -0.50 -11.08 -1.41
C LEU A 100 0.19 -11.87 -2.53
N ALA A 101 0.00 -13.19 -2.56
CA ALA A 101 0.63 -14.07 -3.54
C ALA A 101 0.14 -13.77 -4.96
N MET A 102 -1.18 -13.63 -5.15
CA MET A 102 -1.76 -13.23 -6.44
C MET A 102 -1.28 -11.83 -6.84
N LEU A 103 -1.34 -10.86 -5.92
CA LEU A 103 -0.93 -9.48 -6.21
C LEU A 103 0.52 -9.39 -6.69
N HIS A 104 1.39 -10.25 -6.16
CA HIS A 104 2.78 -10.37 -6.60
C HIS A 104 2.90 -11.11 -7.94
N ALA A 105 2.25 -12.27 -8.08
CA ALA A 105 2.33 -13.10 -9.29
C ALA A 105 1.81 -12.39 -10.53
N ASP A 106 0.73 -11.62 -10.39
CA ASP A 106 0.07 -10.91 -11.48
C ASP A 106 0.63 -9.48 -11.68
N ASN A 107 1.76 -9.16 -11.02
CA ASN A 107 2.51 -7.91 -11.21
C ASN A 107 1.69 -6.64 -10.86
N PHE A 108 0.78 -6.73 -9.89
CA PHE A 108 0.06 -5.58 -9.35
C PHE A 108 0.92 -4.75 -8.38
N ILE A 109 1.91 -5.37 -7.74
CA ILE A 109 2.86 -4.68 -6.87
C ILE A 109 3.88 -3.91 -7.71
N LYS A 110 3.97 -2.60 -7.49
CA LYS A 110 4.94 -1.71 -8.14
C LYS A 110 5.91 -1.14 -7.13
N LYS A 111 7.18 -1.14 -7.51
CA LYS A 111 8.25 -0.47 -6.76
C LYS A 111 8.27 1.00 -7.13
N MET A 112 8.20 1.87 -6.12
CA MET A 112 8.21 3.33 -6.28
C MET A 112 9.20 3.95 -5.28
N LYS A 113 9.73 5.14 -5.59
CA LYS A 113 10.51 5.87 -4.61
C LYS A 113 9.59 6.36 -3.48
N THR A 114 10.07 6.31 -2.24
CA THR A 114 9.31 6.80 -1.08
C THR A 114 8.96 8.29 -1.20
N LYS A 115 9.81 9.08 -1.85
CA LYS A 115 9.56 10.51 -2.15
C LYS A 115 8.39 10.76 -3.08
N ASP A 116 7.99 9.77 -3.88
CA ASP A 116 6.92 9.91 -4.86
C ASP A 116 5.54 9.54 -4.29
N VAL A 117 5.48 9.20 -3.00
CA VAL A 117 4.25 8.76 -2.31
C VAL A 117 3.96 9.68 -1.13
N ILE A 118 2.78 10.28 -1.11
CA ILE A 118 2.29 11.13 -0.01
C ILE A 118 1.21 10.37 0.76
N VAL A 119 1.35 10.27 2.07
CA VAL A 119 0.33 9.73 2.98
C VAL A 119 -0.42 10.87 3.64
N THR A 120 -1.73 10.72 3.84
CA THR A 120 -2.56 11.74 4.50
C THR A 120 -3.14 11.20 5.80
N TYR A 121 -2.78 11.82 6.93
CA TYR A 121 -3.21 11.43 8.28
C TYR A 121 -4.23 12.36 8.93
N GLY A 122 -4.62 13.45 8.26
CA GLY A 122 -5.56 14.41 8.82
C GLY A 122 -6.15 15.38 7.80
N PRO A 123 -7.15 16.17 8.21
CA PRO A 123 -7.80 17.14 7.34
C PRO A 123 -6.93 18.37 7.16
N GLY A 124 -6.26 18.50 6.00
CA GLY A 124 -5.45 19.68 5.70
C GLY A 124 -4.20 19.34 4.94
N ASP A 125 -3.46 20.38 4.54
CA ASP A 125 -2.13 20.22 3.95
C ASP A 125 -1.09 19.81 5.00
N ASP A 126 -1.31 20.21 6.26
CA ASP A 126 -0.48 19.80 7.42
C ASP A 126 -0.55 18.29 7.69
N GLY A 127 -1.63 17.63 7.24
CA GLY A 127 -1.80 16.19 7.38
C GLY A 127 -1.13 15.37 6.27
N ARG A 128 -0.56 16.03 5.24
CA ARG A 128 0.07 15.39 4.09
C ARG A 128 1.58 15.28 4.33
N VAL A 129 2.06 14.05 4.44
CA VAL A 129 3.48 13.78 4.69
C VAL A 129 4.00 12.83 3.61
N SER A 130 5.16 13.15 3.05
CA SER A 130 5.85 12.27 2.11
C SER A 130 6.35 11.01 2.84
N LEU A 131 6.28 9.85 2.18
CA LEU A 131 6.58 8.57 2.81
C LEU A 131 8.04 8.46 3.28
N ASP A 132 8.98 9.13 2.60
CA ASP A 132 10.38 9.22 3.04
C ASP A 132 10.52 9.92 4.40
N LYS A 133 9.85 11.06 4.59
CA LYS A 133 9.84 11.81 5.85
C LYS A 133 9.14 11.03 6.95
N LEU A 134 8.03 10.37 6.61
CA LEU A 134 7.33 9.50 7.55
C LEU A 134 8.23 8.36 8.04
N ASN A 135 8.94 7.70 7.13
CA ASN A 135 9.87 6.65 7.48
C ASN A 135 10.99 7.16 8.39
N GLN A 136 11.53 8.37 8.13
CA GLN A 136 12.53 8.98 9.01
C GLN A 136 11.98 9.21 10.42
N MET A 137 10.79 9.80 10.55
CA MET A 137 10.16 10.03 11.86
C MET A 137 9.97 8.72 12.65
N ILE A 138 9.54 7.66 11.97
CA ILE A 138 9.34 6.34 12.59
C ILE A 138 10.68 5.71 13.00
N ALA A 139 11.73 5.90 12.20
CA ALA A 139 13.07 5.43 12.51
C ALA A 139 13.61 6.13 13.77
N ASP A 140 13.44 7.45 13.84
CA ASP A 140 13.85 8.27 14.98
C ASP A 140 13.08 7.87 16.26
N GLU A 141 11.76 7.68 16.18
CA GLU A 141 10.93 7.21 17.30
C GLU A 141 11.34 5.82 17.80
N LYS A 142 11.79 4.94 16.89
CA LYS A 142 12.24 3.59 17.22
C LYS A 142 13.73 3.52 17.58
N ASN A 143 14.46 4.63 17.48
CA ASN A 143 15.90 4.73 17.66
C ASN A 143 16.69 3.72 16.80
N ILE A 144 16.28 3.55 15.55
CA ILE A 144 16.92 2.69 14.54
C ILE A 144 17.15 3.48 13.25
N SER A 145 17.95 2.95 12.33
CA SER A 145 18.09 3.56 11.00
C SER A 145 16.91 3.24 10.08
N VAL A 146 16.62 4.10 9.09
CA VAL A 146 15.55 3.83 8.09
C VAL A 146 15.79 2.51 7.33
N SER A 147 17.05 2.12 7.15
CA SER A 147 17.44 0.86 6.52
C SER A 147 17.07 -0.37 7.34
N GLU A 148 16.86 -0.22 8.65
CA GLU A 148 16.43 -1.29 9.55
C GLU A 148 14.91 -1.39 9.70
N LEU A 149 14.15 -0.45 9.14
CA LEU A 149 12.67 -0.49 9.16
C LEU A 149 12.11 -1.61 8.27
N ALA A 150 12.85 -2.02 7.25
CA ALA A 150 12.38 -3.01 6.31
C ALA A 150 12.19 -4.36 7.01
N VAL A 151 11.01 -4.95 6.83
CA VAL A 151 10.74 -6.31 7.31
C VAL A 151 11.68 -7.25 6.56
N LYS A 152 12.69 -7.75 7.27
CA LYS A 152 13.55 -8.82 6.76
C LYS A 152 12.72 -10.10 6.76
N GLU A 153 12.48 -10.65 5.59
CA GLU A 153 11.93 -11.99 5.49
C GLU A 153 12.94 -12.98 6.05
N ASP A 154 12.60 -13.66 7.15
CA ASP A 154 13.20 -14.94 7.47
C ASP A 154 12.82 -15.89 6.33
N LYS A 155 13.75 -16.10 5.38
CA LYS A 155 13.62 -17.03 4.26
C LYS A 155 13.35 -18.44 4.77
N SER A 156 12.09 -18.76 5.03
CA SER A 156 11.63 -20.11 5.29
C SER A 156 10.64 -20.52 4.20
N LYS A 157 11.23 -21.23 3.21
CA LYS A 157 10.61 -22.11 2.20
C LYS A 157 10.18 -21.45 0.88
N GLU A 158 11.17 -21.07 0.08
CA GLU A 158 11.09 -21.28 -1.37
C GLU A 158 10.93 -22.80 -1.64
N LYS A 159 9.77 -23.23 -2.13
CA LYS A 159 9.68 -24.42 -2.98
C LYS A 159 9.72 -23.96 -4.43
N LYS A 160 10.91 -24.04 -5.03
CA LYS A 160 11.09 -23.92 -6.50
C LYS A 160 10.27 -25.01 -7.21
N PRO A 161 9.53 -24.69 -8.29
CA PRO A 161 8.98 -25.71 -9.17
C PRO A 161 10.13 -26.43 -9.91
N ASN A 162 10.11 -27.75 -9.80
CA ASN A 162 11.12 -28.68 -10.26
C ASN A 162 11.14 -28.75 -11.81
N LYS A 163 12.17 -28.20 -12.45
CA LYS A 163 12.45 -28.44 -13.88
C LYS A 163 13.21 -29.77 -14.00
N LYS A 164 12.48 -30.89 -14.12
CA LYS A 164 13.07 -32.16 -14.57
C LYS A 164 13.29 -32.09 -16.09
N ALA A 165 14.52 -31.85 -16.48
CA ALA A 165 15.06 -32.30 -17.76
C ALA A 165 16.04 -33.45 -17.48
N ASN A 166 15.91 -34.51 -18.28
CA ASN A 166 16.93 -35.49 -18.68
C ASN A 166 16.51 -36.95 -18.41
N ALA A 167 16.22 -37.67 -19.50
CA ALA A 167 16.55 -39.08 -19.70
C ALA A 167 16.14 -39.50 -21.12
N LYS A 168 17.10 -39.62 -22.04
CA LYS A 168 17.35 -40.92 -22.67
C LYS A 168 18.67 -40.91 -23.45
N GLU A 169 19.57 -41.71 -22.90
CA GLU A 169 20.83 -42.17 -23.46
C GLU A 169 20.61 -42.99 -24.73
N THR A 170 21.54 -42.84 -25.67
CA THR A 170 21.80 -43.75 -26.78
C THR A 170 22.53 -45.01 -26.27
N PRO A 171 22.11 -46.23 -26.63
CA PRO A 171 22.99 -47.39 -26.55
C PRO A 171 23.75 -47.58 -27.87
N LYS A 172 25.05 -47.73 -27.71
CA LYS A 172 26.02 -48.18 -28.72
C LYS A 172 26.04 -49.70 -28.67
N ASN A 173 25.66 -50.37 -29.76
CA ASN A 173 26.27 -51.63 -30.19
C ASN A 173 26.00 -51.87 -31.68
#